data_AF-G2G0X7-F1
#
_entry.id   AF-G2G0X7-F1
#
_cell.length_a   1.000
_cell.length_b   1.000
_cell.length_c   1.000
_cell.angle_alpha   90.00
_cell.angle_beta   90.00
_cell.angle_gamma   90.00
#
_symmetry.space_group_name_H-M   'P 1'
#
loop_
_entity.id
_entity.type
_entity.pdbx_description
1 polymer ?
#
loop_
_entity_poly.entity_id
_entity_poly.type
_entity_poly.pdbx_seq_one_letter_code
_entity_poly.pdbx_strand_id
1 'polypeptide(L)'
;MEKLKALVDHELCHIQRNTGMVITDPNTGRILKKEWADKDDPDSWHIREHDVEEFSDIIHRHGLWEHGIEKFAEAVREAEYQMTIYDAEGEREMKLVK
;
A
#
# COMPACT_ATOMS: atom_id res chain seq x y z
N MET A 1 23.45 3.66 -12.37
CA MET A 1 23.53 4.05 -10.94
C MET A 1 22.19 4.58 -10.43
N GLU A 2 21.51 5.51 -11.10
CA GLU A 2 20.21 6.05 -10.60
C GLU A 2 19.07 5.03 -10.56
N LYS A 3 18.97 4.13 -11.54
CA LYS A 3 17.92 3.09 -11.57
C LYS A 3 17.94 2.14 -10.36
N LEU A 4 19.15 1.80 -9.88
CA LEU A 4 19.33 1.01 -8.66
C LEU A 4 18.86 1.78 -7.42
N LYS A 5 19.02 3.11 -7.40
CA LYS A 5 18.56 3.94 -6.28
C LYS A 5 17.04 4.01 -6.21
N ALA A 6 16.36 4.18 -7.35
CA ALA A 6 14.90 4.20 -7.40
C ALA A 6 14.30 2.86 -6.97
N LEU A 7 14.90 1.74 -7.39
CA LEU A 7 14.47 0.42 -6.97
C LEU A 7 14.69 0.20 -5.47
N VAL A 8 15.88 0.52 -4.95
CA VAL A 8 16.15 0.41 -3.51
C VAL A 8 15.22 1.32 -2.68
N ASP A 9 14.93 2.52 -3.15
CA ASP A 9 14.00 3.45 -2.48
C ASP A 9 12.55 2.95 -2.51
N HIS A 10 12.15 2.24 -3.58
CA HIS A 10 10.87 1.53 -3.62
C HIS A 10 10.82 0.42 -2.59
N GLU A 11 11.79 -0.50 -2.58
CA GLU A 11 11.80 -1.61 -1.61
C GLU A 11 11.85 -1.13 -0.15
N LEU A 12 12.61 -0.07 0.13
CA LEU A 12 12.72 0.52 1.47
C LEU A 12 11.44 1.22 1.92
N CYS A 13 10.57 1.66 1.02
CA CYS A 13 9.30 2.30 1.41
C CYS A 13 8.33 1.30 2.05
N HIS A 14 8.54 0.00 1.89
CA HIS A 14 7.74 -1.04 2.54
C HIS A 14 8.19 -1.35 3.98
N ILE A 15 9.28 -0.75 4.45
CA ILE A 15 9.73 -0.94 5.82
C ILE A 15 8.96 0.02 6.73
N GLN A 16 8.13 -0.54 7.61
CA GLN A 16 7.32 0.23 8.55
C GLN A 16 7.62 -0.16 9.99
N ARG A 17 7.66 0.84 10.88
CA ARG A 17 7.80 0.62 12.32
C ARG A 17 6.47 0.26 12.95
N ASN A 18 6.49 -0.70 13.88
CA ASN A 18 5.35 -1.14 14.66
C ASN A 18 4.84 -0.02 15.57
N THR A 19 3.59 -0.16 15.99
CA THR A 19 2.99 0.71 16.99
C THR A 19 3.33 0.16 18.37
N GLY A 20 4.03 0.93 19.19
CA GLY A 20 4.46 0.51 20.53
C GLY A 20 3.40 0.78 21.60
N MET A 21 2.73 1.94 21.50
CA MET A 21 1.69 2.31 22.45
C MET A 21 0.55 3.04 21.75
N VAL A 22 -0.68 2.66 22.13
CA VAL A 22 -1.91 3.36 21.74
C VAL A 22 -2.59 3.81 23.02
N ILE A 23 -2.69 5.13 23.21
CA ILE A 23 -3.52 5.70 24.27
C ILE A 23 -4.89 5.96 23.68
N THR A 24 -5.90 5.29 24.21
CA THR A 24 -7.31 5.48 23.85
C THR A 24 -8.07 6.21 24.95
N ASP A 25 -9.04 7.01 24.54
CA ASP A 25 -10.02 7.61 25.44
C ASP A 25 -10.87 6.49 26.07
N PRO A 26 -10.94 6.38 27.40
CA PRO A 26 -11.68 5.30 28.07
C PRO A 26 -13.18 5.29 27.79
N ASN A 27 -13.77 6.45 27.46
CA ASN A 27 -15.20 6.62 27.30
C ASN A 27 -15.65 6.52 25.84
N THR A 28 -14.81 6.96 24.90
CA THR A 28 -15.16 6.99 23.47
C THR A 28 -14.43 5.94 22.65
N GLY A 29 -13.41 5.29 23.21
CA GLY A 29 -12.55 4.34 22.49
C GLY A 29 -11.68 4.99 21.40
N ARG A 30 -11.70 6.32 21.26
CA ARG A 30 -10.92 7.03 20.25
C ARG A 30 -9.44 7.00 20.59
N ILE A 31 -8.61 6.82 19.58
CA ILE A 31 -7.15 6.91 19.73
C ILE A 31 -6.79 8.38 20.00
N LEU A 32 -6.26 8.66 21.19
CA LEU A 32 -5.76 9.97 21.61
C LEU A 32 -4.31 10.17 21.21
N LYS A 33 -3.51 9.10 21.28
CA LYS A 33 -2.09 9.15 20.92
C LYS A 33 -1.63 7.80 20.41
N LYS A 34 -0.81 7.82 19.36
CA LYS A 34 -0.12 6.67 18.82
C LYS A 34 1.38 6.94 18.90
N GLU A 35 2.10 6.10 19.63
CA GLU A 35 3.55 6.14 19.68
C GLU A 35 4.12 4.94 18.95
N TRP A 36 5.15 5.20 18.16
CA TRP A 36 5.87 4.15 17.47
C TRP A 36 6.70 3.31 18.45
N ALA A 37 6.90 2.04 18.12
CA ALA A 37 7.77 1.14 18.86
C ALA A 37 9.24 1.61 18.81
N ASP A 38 10.09 1.00 19.62
CA ASP A 38 11.50 1.37 19.70
C ASP A 38 12.17 1.26 18.32
N LYS A 39 12.99 2.25 17.95
CA LYS A 39 13.70 2.21 16.66
C LYS A 39 14.91 1.27 16.71
N ASP A 40 15.47 1.07 17.90
CA ASP A 40 16.70 0.31 18.10
C ASP A 40 16.44 -1.19 18.31
N ASP A 41 15.18 -1.58 18.45
CA ASP A 41 14.71 -2.96 18.50
C ASP A 41 14.42 -3.52 17.09
N PRO A 42 15.10 -4.59 16.63
CA PRO A 42 14.83 -5.21 15.34
C PRO A 42 13.40 -5.74 15.17
N ASP A 43 12.75 -6.17 16.25
CA ASP A 43 11.38 -6.74 16.20
C ASP A 43 10.30 -5.64 16.08
N SER A 44 10.71 -4.39 16.21
CA SER A 44 9.84 -3.23 16.04
C SER A 44 9.61 -2.87 14.57
N TRP A 45 10.15 -3.63 13.61
CA TRP A 45 10.00 -3.38 12.17
C TRP A 45 9.25 -4.52 11.48
N HIS A 46 8.41 -4.17 10.50
CA HIS A 46 7.75 -5.13 9.63
C HIS A 46 7.73 -4.63 8.19
N ILE A 47 7.48 -5.56 7.26
CA ILE A 47 7.26 -5.25 5.86
C ILE A 47 5.76 -5.09 5.66
N ARG A 48 5.33 -3.91 5.20
CA ARG A 48 3.94 -3.69 4.76
C ARG A 48 3.76 -4.18 3.33
N GLU A 49 2.55 -4.62 3.01
CA GLU A 49 2.21 -5.03 1.64
C GLU A 49 2.28 -3.83 0.67
N HIS A 50 2.53 -4.13 -0.60
CA HIS A 50 2.61 -3.12 -1.65
C HIS A 50 1.24 -2.46 -1.88
N ASP A 51 1.19 -1.13 -1.82
CA ASP A 51 0.02 -0.35 -2.25
C ASP A 51 0.33 0.40 -3.56
N VAL A 52 -0.65 0.47 -4.45
CA VAL A 52 -0.56 1.19 -5.73
C VAL A 52 -0.39 2.70 -5.50
N GLU A 53 -0.96 3.25 -4.42
CA GLU A 53 -0.82 4.68 -4.12
C GLU A 53 0.62 5.08 -3.76
N GLU A 54 1.44 4.14 -3.26
CA GLU A 54 2.85 4.36 -2.90
C GLU A 54 3.76 4.55 -4.12
N PHE A 55 3.33 4.09 -5.29
CA PHE A 55 4.06 4.34 -6.53
C PHE A 55 4.12 5.84 -6.85
N SER A 56 3.12 6.62 -6.44
CA SER A 56 3.07 8.06 -6.75
C SER A 56 4.25 8.82 -6.15
N ASP A 57 4.64 8.53 -4.91
CA ASP A 57 5.76 9.20 -4.22
C ASP A 57 7.13 8.82 -4.80
N ILE A 58 7.27 7.60 -5.31
CA ILE A 58 8.48 7.16 -6.01
C ILE A 58 8.57 7.83 -7.38
N ILE A 59 7.45 7.90 -8.10
CA ILE A 59 7.35 8.57 -9.41
C ILE A 59 7.62 10.07 -9.28
N HIS A 60 7.13 10.72 -8.22
CA HIS A 60 7.42 12.14 -7.97
C HIS A 60 8.92 12.39 -7.71
N ARG A 61 9.61 11.45 -7.03
CA ARG A 61 11.03 11.61 -6.68
C ARG A 61 11.99 11.24 -7.80
N HIS A 62 11.67 10.23 -8.62
CA HIS A 62 12.60 9.65 -9.60
C HIS A 62 12.09 9.70 -11.05
N GLY A 63 10.85 10.13 -11.27
CA GLY A 63 10.19 10.13 -12.57
C GLY A 63 9.70 8.74 -13.00
N LEU A 64 8.77 8.72 -13.95
CA LEU A 64 8.39 7.51 -14.68
C LEU A 64 9.34 7.31 -15.86
N TRP A 65 9.84 6.10 -16.03
CA TRP A 65 10.62 5.74 -17.21
C TRP A 65 9.68 5.49 -18.40
N GLU A 66 10.06 5.84 -19.65
CA GLU A 66 9.19 5.68 -20.84
C GLU A 66 8.60 4.26 -20.99
N HIS A 67 9.42 3.22 -20.84
CA HIS A 67 8.94 1.83 -20.82
C HIS A 67 8.06 1.50 -19.60
N GLY A 68 8.29 2.19 -18.48
CA GLY A 68 7.47 2.09 -17.29
C GLY A 68 6.09 2.73 -17.49
N ILE A 69 5.99 3.82 -18.25
CA ILE A 69 4.70 4.43 -18.62
C ILE A 69 3.89 3.49 -19.50
N GLU A 70 4.53 2.87 -20.50
CA GLU A 70 3.85 1.91 -21.39
C GLU A 70 3.29 0.71 -20.63
N LYS A 71 4.12 0.10 -19.76
CA LYS A 71 3.69 -1.02 -18.91
C LYS A 71 2.71 -0.63 -17.81
N PHE A 72 2.85 0.56 -17.22
CA PHE A 72 1.89 1.06 -16.24
C PHE A 72 0.54 1.32 -16.90
N ALA A 73 0.53 1.92 -18.10
CA ALA A 73 -0.69 2.09 -18.87
C ALA A 73 -1.30 0.74 -19.28
N GLU A 74 -0.48 -0.29 -19.55
CA GLU A 74 -0.94 -1.66 -19.78
C GLU A 74 -1.56 -2.27 -18.51
N ALA A 75 -0.87 -2.17 -17.38
CA ALA A 75 -1.37 -2.64 -16.09
C ALA A 75 -2.64 -1.90 -15.63
N VAL A 76 -2.77 -0.60 -15.91
CA VAL A 76 -4.00 0.17 -15.66
C VAL A 76 -5.14 -0.31 -16.54
N ARG A 77 -4.89 -0.58 -17.84
CA ARG A 77 -5.88 -1.18 -18.73
C ARG A 77 -6.29 -2.58 -18.30
N GLU A 78 -5.38 -3.36 -17.73
CA GLU A 78 -5.69 -4.66 -17.13
C GLU A 78 -6.42 -4.52 -15.77
N ALA A 79 -6.09 -3.50 -14.99
CA ALA A 79 -6.70 -3.18 -13.69
C ALA A 79 -8.06 -2.48 -13.80
N GLU A 80 -8.45 -1.93 -14.96
CA GLU A 80 -9.86 -1.63 -15.28
C GLU A 80 -10.73 -2.90 -15.26
N TYR A 81 -10.11 -4.09 -15.20
CA TYR A 81 -10.72 -5.39 -14.91
C TYR A 81 -10.47 -5.85 -13.46
N GLN A 82 -10.20 -4.95 -12.52
CA GLN A 82 -10.31 -5.29 -11.09
C GLN A 82 -11.79 -5.40 -10.74
N MET A 83 -12.21 -6.63 -10.46
CA MET A 83 -13.54 -6.97 -9.97
C MET A 83 -13.88 -6.08 -8.78
N THR A 84 -14.80 -5.14 -8.98
CA THR A 84 -15.26 -4.26 -7.91
C THR A 84 -16.09 -5.07 -6.91
N ILE A 85 -16.27 -4.53 -5.70
CA ILE A 85 -17.20 -5.11 -4.72
C ILE A 85 -18.61 -5.31 -5.32
N TYR A 86 -19.00 -4.46 -6.27
CA TYR A 86 -20.27 -4.53 -6.98
C TYR A 86 -20.31 -5.66 -8.02
N ASP A 87 -19.19 -5.95 -8.68
CA ASP A 87 -19.07 -7.11 -9.59
C ASP A 87 -19.15 -8.44 -8.82
N ALA A 88 -18.54 -8.49 -7.63
CA ALA A 88 -18.58 -9.66 -6.75
C ALA A 88 -19.99 -9.92 -6.17
N GLU A 89 -20.76 -8.86 -5.90
CA GLU A 89 -22.14 -8.93 -5.43
C GLU A 89 -23.09 -9.41 -6.54
N GLY A 90 -22.93 -8.90 -7.76
CA GLY A 90 -23.74 -9.32 -8.92
C GLY A 90 -23.57 -10.80 -9.30
N GLU A 91 -22.36 -11.36 -9.17
CA GLU A 91 -22.14 -12.80 -9.38
C GLU A 91 -22.81 -13.68 -8.31
N ARG A 92 -22.87 -13.22 -7.06
CA ARG A 92 -23.55 -13.95 -5.98
C ARG A 92 -25.05 -14.03 -6.22
N GLU A 93 -25.66 -12.92 -6.64
CA GLU A 93 -27.09 -12.89 -6.97
C GLU A 93 -27.40 -13.78 -8.19
N MET A 94 -26.59 -13.74 -9.25
CA MET A 94 -26.77 -14.61 -10.41
C MET A 94 -26.60 -16.11 -10.10
N LYS A 95 -25.79 -16.48 -9.11
CA LYS A 95 -25.64 -17.88 -8.65
C LYS A 95 -26.80 -18.35 -7.78
N LEU A 96 -27.54 -17.45 -7.13
CA LEU A 96 -28.71 -17.77 -6.30
C LEU A 96 -30.02 -17.87 -7.11
N VAL A 97 -30.03 -17.38 -8.35
CA VAL A 97 -31.19 -17.36 -9.26
C VAL A 97 -31.18 -18.55 -10.26
N LYS A 98 -30.24 -19.49 -10.10
CA LYS A 98 -30.21 -20.79 -10.81
C LYS A 98 -30.61 -21.93 -9.88
#